data_AF-A0A2N1TYI3-F1
#
_entry.id   AF-A0A2N1TYI3-F1
#
_cell.length_a   1.000
_cell.length_b   1.000
_cell.length_c   1.000
_cell.angle_alpha   90.00
_cell.angle_beta   90.00
_cell.angle_gamma   90.00
#
_symmetry.space_group_name_H-M   'P 1'
#
loop_
_entity.id
_entity.type
_entity.pdbx_description
1 polymer ?
#
loop_
_entity_poly.entity_id
_entity_poly.type
_entity_poly.pdbx_seq_one_letter_code
_entity_poly.pdbx_strand_id
1 'polypeptide(L)'
;MKICKIMTFCLLTMFIALSSSAEAGLYLSSGKYTFNVQVRNSSFKDVSHARGRVYISGNSARIDVEADGYRSGYEYVYLRDNVTSYYAQVRLDDPTVWVNILDDANRPIANSNVSYTSQSMYWGDEFGLRGYLPVEGFDKLTVRDLDITINHMYAFAPRVYLTRSGNNWNFEIVVKRRDMQSMFSNRFEITARRDPVTEPAPAAELVAMARDYVENMTRATQTRNQEEIIILQNRLESSAAYLLSVFAATSSDTRSEILATLPADNPLARSLRSINQFENLHK
;
A
#
# COMPACT_ATOMS: atom_id res chain seq x y z
N MET A 1 19.78 -9.21 -51.76
CA MET A 1 18.77 -10.09 -51.10
C MET A 1 18.63 -9.93 -49.57
N LYS A 2 19.50 -9.17 -48.87
CA LYS A 2 19.40 -8.97 -47.40
C LYS A 2 18.55 -7.76 -46.97
N ILE A 3 18.48 -6.71 -47.79
CA ILE A 3 17.73 -5.47 -47.50
C ILE A 3 16.21 -5.69 -47.51
N CYS A 4 15.71 -6.52 -48.44
CA CYS A 4 14.28 -6.81 -48.56
C CYS A 4 13.71 -7.50 -47.31
N LYS A 5 14.49 -8.40 -46.68
CA LYS A 5 14.07 -9.11 -45.44
C LYS A 5 13.98 -8.20 -44.22
N ILE A 6 14.84 -7.18 -44.11
CA ILE A 6 14.80 -6.20 -43.01
C ILE A 6 13.58 -5.29 -43.17
N MET A 7 13.26 -4.88 -44.40
CA MET A 7 12.11 -4.03 -44.67
C MET A 7 10.79 -4.76 -44.39
N THR A 8 10.68 -6.05 -44.70
CA THR A 8 9.52 -6.88 -44.36
C THR A 8 9.36 -7.05 -42.84
N PHE A 9 10.47 -7.22 -42.10
CA PHE A 9 10.44 -7.32 -40.65
C PHE A 9 10.00 -6.00 -40.00
N CYS A 10 10.51 -4.85 -40.45
CA CYS A 10 10.09 -3.54 -39.98
C CYS A 10 8.60 -3.25 -40.27
N LEU A 11 8.11 -3.61 -41.47
CA LEU A 11 6.69 -3.49 -41.83
C LEU A 11 5.80 -4.40 -40.98
N LEU A 12 6.24 -5.62 -40.68
CA LEU A 12 5.50 -6.54 -39.82
C LEU A 12 5.43 -6.03 -38.37
N THR A 13 6.54 -5.51 -37.82
CA THR A 13 6.55 -4.88 -36.49
C THR A 13 5.69 -3.61 -36.44
N MET A 14 5.63 -2.84 -37.53
CA MET A 14 4.78 -1.66 -37.62
C MET A 14 3.30 -2.04 -37.68
N PHE A 15 2.94 -3.10 -38.40
CA PHE A 15 1.57 -3.64 -38.43
C PHE A 15 1.14 -4.22 -37.07
N ILE A 16 2.03 -4.93 -36.37
CA ILE A 16 1.75 -5.45 -35.02
C ILE A 16 1.59 -4.28 -34.03
N ALA A 17 2.42 -3.23 -34.11
CA ALA A 17 2.32 -2.04 -33.26
C ALA A 17 1.08 -1.17 -33.57
N LEU A 18 0.57 -1.19 -34.80
CA LEU A 18 -0.66 -0.49 -35.21
C LEU A 18 -1.94 -1.30 -34.92
N SER A 19 -1.82 -2.60 -34.63
CA SER A 19 -2.97 -3.46 -34.28
C SER A 19 -3.45 -3.23 -32.84
N SER A 20 -2.58 -2.72 -31.97
CA SER A 20 -2.87 -2.45 -30.55
C SER A 20 -3.52 -1.08 -30.28
N SER A 21 -3.81 -0.28 -31.30
CA SER A 21 -4.41 1.06 -31.16
C SER A 21 -5.88 1.16 -31.58
N ALA A 22 -6.53 0.04 -31.90
CA ALA A 22 -7.95 -0.03 -32.29
C ALA A 22 -8.91 -0.36 -31.12
N GLU A 23 -8.44 -0.33 -29.87
CA GLU A 23 -9.12 -0.93 -28.72
C GLU A 23 -9.99 0.05 -27.90
N ALA A 24 -10.71 0.94 -28.59
CA ALA A 24 -11.62 1.91 -27.94
C ALA A 24 -13.09 1.81 -28.40
N GLY A 25 -13.38 1.01 -29.45
CA GLY A 25 -14.73 0.79 -29.97
C GLY A 25 -15.15 -0.66 -29.84
N LEU A 26 -16.28 -0.91 -29.20
CA LEU A 26 -16.93 -2.22 -29.11
C LEU A 26 -17.89 -2.38 -30.29
N TYR A 27 -17.59 -3.34 -31.17
CA TYR A 27 -18.45 -3.66 -32.32
C TYR A 27 -19.42 -4.77 -31.95
N LEU A 28 -20.72 -4.46 -31.97
CA LEU A 28 -21.79 -5.40 -31.68
C LEU A 28 -22.71 -5.55 -32.89
N SER A 29 -23.33 -6.72 -33.02
CA SER A 29 -24.32 -6.97 -34.07
C SER A 29 -25.51 -7.75 -33.52
N SER A 30 -26.68 -7.49 -34.09
CA SER A 30 -27.90 -8.23 -33.80
C SER A 30 -28.82 -8.20 -35.02
N GLY A 31 -29.03 -9.37 -35.62
CA GLY A 31 -29.70 -9.49 -36.92
C GLY A 31 -28.98 -8.71 -38.01
N LYS A 32 -29.71 -7.83 -38.72
CA LYS A 32 -29.18 -6.98 -39.80
C LYS A 32 -28.47 -5.71 -39.31
N TYR A 33 -28.51 -5.42 -38.01
CA TYR A 33 -28.02 -4.18 -37.44
C TYR A 33 -26.63 -4.35 -36.83
N THR A 34 -25.77 -3.37 -37.08
CA THR A 34 -24.43 -3.25 -36.51
C THR A 34 -24.33 -1.97 -35.68
N PHE A 35 -23.56 -2.05 -34.58
CA PHE A 35 -23.40 -0.98 -33.61
C PHE A 35 -21.91 -0.79 -33.34
N ASN A 36 -21.42 0.42 -33.59
CA ASN A 36 -20.11 0.88 -33.12
C ASN A 36 -20.34 1.59 -31.78
N VAL A 37 -19.93 0.95 -30.70
CA VAL A 37 -20.21 1.40 -29.33
C VAL A 37 -18.93 1.95 -28.71
N GLN A 38 -18.90 3.24 -28.41
CA GLN A 38 -17.86 3.83 -27.57
C GLN A 38 -18.23 3.67 -26.10
N VAL A 39 -17.33 3.10 -25.32
CA VAL A 39 -17.55 2.88 -23.88
C VAL A 39 -16.69 3.86 -23.09
N ARG A 40 -17.32 4.67 -22.24
CA ARG A 40 -16.62 5.70 -21.45
C ARG A 40 -16.93 5.61 -19.96
N ASN A 41 -16.01 6.07 -19.13
CA ASN A 41 -16.29 6.27 -17.71
C ASN A 41 -16.95 7.62 -17.41
N SER A 42 -17.24 7.87 -16.13
CA SER A 42 -17.78 9.12 -15.60
C SER A 42 -16.92 10.37 -15.92
N SER A 43 -15.64 10.18 -16.20
CA SER A 43 -14.66 11.23 -16.52
C SER A 43 -14.34 11.33 -18.02
N PHE A 44 -15.19 10.78 -18.89
CA PHE A 44 -15.07 10.81 -20.35
C PHE A 44 -13.84 10.09 -20.94
N LYS A 45 -13.20 9.19 -20.18
CA LYS A 45 -12.12 8.35 -20.69
C LYS A 45 -12.67 7.08 -21.31
N ASP A 46 -12.05 6.64 -22.39
CA ASP A 46 -12.39 5.37 -23.01
C ASP A 46 -12.04 4.20 -22.08
N VAL A 47 -12.96 3.24 -21.99
CA VAL A 47 -12.82 2.04 -21.17
C VAL A 47 -12.45 0.87 -22.07
N SER A 48 -11.20 0.41 -21.94
CA SER A 48 -10.70 -0.75 -22.68
C SER A 48 -11.30 -2.06 -22.18
N HIS A 49 -11.30 -3.09 -23.03
CA HIS A 49 -11.78 -4.45 -22.71
C HIS A 49 -13.24 -4.55 -22.24
N ALA A 50 -14.08 -3.56 -22.58
CA ALA A 50 -15.51 -3.61 -22.31
C ALA A 50 -16.19 -4.71 -23.13
N ARG A 51 -17.24 -5.31 -22.57
CA ARG A 51 -18.06 -6.37 -23.18
C ARG A 51 -19.48 -5.87 -23.27
N GLY A 52 -20.23 -6.30 -24.27
CA GLY A 52 -21.62 -5.84 -24.40
C GLY A 52 -22.50 -6.79 -25.19
N ARG A 53 -23.80 -6.53 -25.09
CA ARG A 53 -24.87 -7.30 -25.72
C ARG A 53 -25.93 -6.34 -26.24
N VAL A 54 -26.57 -6.72 -27.34
CA VAL A 54 -27.64 -5.92 -27.96
C VAL A 54 -28.94 -6.70 -27.97
N TYR A 55 -30.00 -6.08 -27.49
CA TYR A 55 -31.36 -6.60 -27.50
C TYR A 55 -32.23 -5.69 -28.37
N ILE A 56 -32.91 -6.26 -29.36
CA ILE A 56 -33.79 -5.51 -30.26
C ILE A 56 -35.25 -5.79 -29.87
N SER A 57 -36.02 -4.72 -29.70
CA SER A 57 -37.46 -4.78 -29.45
C SER A 57 -38.16 -3.70 -30.26
N GLY A 58 -38.93 -4.12 -31.27
CA GLY A 58 -39.56 -3.22 -32.23
C GLY A 58 -38.54 -2.33 -32.94
N ASN A 59 -38.73 -1.01 -32.82
CA ASN A 59 -37.84 -0.01 -33.43
C ASN A 59 -36.77 0.50 -32.44
N SER A 60 -36.43 -0.25 -31.40
CA SER A 60 -35.41 0.13 -30.42
C SER A 60 -34.41 -1.00 -30.23
N ALA A 61 -33.13 -0.63 -30.13
CA ALA A 61 -32.06 -1.49 -29.67
C ALA A 61 -31.57 -1.02 -28.30
N ARG A 62 -31.56 -1.92 -27.33
CA ARG A 62 -30.93 -1.73 -26.03
C ARG A 62 -29.53 -2.34 -26.07
N ILE A 63 -28.53 -1.55 -25.75
CA ILE A 63 -27.12 -1.94 -25.74
C ILE A 63 -26.67 -1.98 -24.29
N ASP A 64 -26.50 -3.18 -23.73
CA ASP A 64 -25.96 -3.37 -22.38
C ASP A 64 -24.45 -3.56 -22.47
N VAL A 65 -23.69 -2.88 -21.61
CA VAL A 65 -22.23 -2.94 -21.57
C VAL A 65 -21.74 -3.11 -20.14
N GLU A 66 -20.72 -3.94 -19.98
CA GLU A 66 -20.01 -4.16 -18.72
C GLU A 66 -18.50 -4.09 -18.94
N ALA A 67 -17.77 -3.71 -17.90
CA ALA A 67 -16.33 -3.79 -17.86
C ALA A 67 -15.89 -4.11 -16.43
N ASP A 68 -14.70 -4.66 -16.30
CA ASP A 68 -14.13 -5.01 -15.00
C ASP A 68 -14.02 -3.75 -14.12
N GLY A 69 -14.39 -3.86 -12.85
CA GLY A 69 -14.33 -2.75 -11.88
C GLY A 69 -15.21 -1.54 -12.20
N TYR A 70 -16.20 -1.71 -13.08
CA TYR A 70 -17.21 -0.70 -13.42
C TYR A 70 -18.62 -1.26 -13.20
N ARG A 71 -19.57 -0.38 -12.85
CA ARG A 71 -21.00 -0.73 -12.87
C ARG A 71 -21.44 -0.85 -14.33
N SER A 72 -22.17 -1.92 -14.63
CA SER A 72 -22.77 -2.13 -15.94
C SER A 72 -23.66 -0.95 -16.32
N GLY A 73 -23.56 -0.50 -17.57
CA GLY A 73 -24.36 0.58 -18.13
C GLY A 73 -25.16 0.08 -19.32
N TYR A 74 -26.09 0.91 -19.79
CA TYR A 74 -26.82 0.63 -21.01
C TYR A 74 -27.20 1.92 -21.74
N GLU A 75 -27.48 1.81 -23.03
CA GLU A 75 -27.98 2.90 -23.86
C GLU A 75 -29.08 2.38 -24.81
N TYR A 76 -30.00 3.26 -25.19
CA TYR A 76 -31.05 2.95 -26.17
C TYR A 76 -30.78 3.68 -27.49
N VAL A 77 -30.87 2.93 -28.59
CA VAL A 77 -30.77 3.47 -29.95
C VAL A 77 -32.09 3.25 -30.67
N TYR A 78 -32.64 4.33 -31.25
CA TYR A 78 -33.84 4.23 -32.09
C TYR A 78 -33.46 3.77 -33.51
N LEU A 79 -34.06 2.65 -33.93
CA LEU A 79 -33.84 2.04 -35.23
C LEU A 79 -34.73 2.71 -36.28
N ARG A 80 -34.16 2.90 -37.47
CA ARG A 80 -34.80 3.55 -38.61
C ARG A 80 -34.82 2.59 -39.78
N ASP A 81 -35.84 2.72 -40.61
CA ASP A 81 -35.92 1.96 -41.85
C ASP A 81 -34.73 2.30 -42.77
N ASN A 82 -34.20 1.27 -43.44
CA ASN A 82 -33.06 1.36 -44.35
C ASN A 82 -31.71 1.80 -43.74
N VAL A 83 -31.60 1.89 -42.42
CA VAL A 83 -30.32 2.11 -41.72
C VAL A 83 -29.90 0.82 -41.02
N THR A 84 -28.68 0.35 -41.28
CA THR A 84 -28.14 -0.89 -40.69
C THR A 84 -26.96 -0.67 -39.76
N SER A 85 -26.32 0.51 -39.79
CA SER A 85 -25.15 0.83 -38.98
C SER A 85 -25.43 1.99 -38.05
N TYR A 86 -25.15 1.81 -36.77
CA TYR A 86 -25.40 2.78 -35.71
C TYR A 86 -24.15 3.07 -34.90
N TYR A 87 -24.10 4.28 -34.36
CA TYR A 87 -23.11 4.67 -33.35
C TYR A 87 -23.83 4.88 -32.02
N ALA A 88 -23.23 4.39 -30.94
CA ALA A 88 -23.73 4.59 -29.59
C ALA A 88 -22.59 4.91 -28.64
N GLN A 89 -22.88 5.64 -27.58
CA GLN A 89 -21.95 5.87 -26.49
C GLN A 89 -22.59 5.35 -25.21
N VAL A 90 -21.93 4.40 -24.53
CA VAL A 90 -22.40 3.88 -23.24
C VAL A 90 -21.46 4.37 -22.15
N ARG A 91 -22.02 4.95 -21.10
CA ARG A 91 -21.28 5.38 -19.92
C ARG A 91 -21.34 4.27 -18.85
N LEU A 92 -20.17 3.94 -18.30
CA LEU A 92 -20.02 3.07 -17.15
C LEU A 92 -19.65 3.91 -15.93
N ASP A 93 -20.42 3.73 -14.85
CA ASP A 93 -20.20 4.44 -13.60
C ASP A 93 -19.36 3.62 -12.62
N ASP A 94 -18.87 4.28 -11.59
CA ASP A 94 -17.94 3.68 -10.65
C ASP A 94 -18.69 2.94 -9.54
N PRO A 95 -18.20 1.77 -9.11
CA PRO A 95 -18.72 1.14 -7.90
C PRO A 95 -18.37 1.99 -6.68
N THR A 96 -19.16 1.85 -5.62
CA THR A 96 -18.84 2.48 -4.33
C THR A 96 -17.54 1.91 -3.79
N VAL A 97 -16.65 2.76 -3.26
CA VAL A 97 -15.38 2.33 -2.68
C VAL A 97 -15.32 2.75 -1.22
N TRP A 98 -15.02 1.80 -0.34
CA TRP A 98 -14.72 2.02 1.07
C TRP A 98 -13.25 1.73 1.29
N VAL A 99 -12.55 2.60 2.01
CA VAL A 99 -11.11 2.42 2.26
C VAL A 99 -10.85 2.48 3.75
N ASN A 100 -10.12 1.50 4.25
CA ASN A 100 -9.58 1.48 5.60
C ASN A 100 -8.05 1.51 5.54
N ILE A 101 -7.44 2.25 6.48
CA ILE A 101 -6.00 2.27 6.68
C ILE A 101 -5.73 1.62 8.04
N LEU A 102 -5.03 0.49 8.02
CA LEU A 102 -4.86 -0.41 9.16
C LEU A 102 -3.37 -0.62 9.47
N ASP A 103 -3.05 -0.97 10.71
CA ASP A 103 -1.74 -1.50 11.09
C ASP A 103 -1.66 -3.02 10.86
N ASP A 104 -0.48 -3.60 11.04
CA ASP A 104 -0.22 -5.03 10.93
C ASP A 104 -0.98 -5.90 11.96
N ALA A 105 -1.61 -5.28 12.97
CA ALA A 105 -2.53 -5.92 13.89
C ALA A 105 -4.02 -5.73 13.48
N ASN A 106 -4.29 -5.30 12.25
CA ASN A 106 -5.62 -4.97 11.71
C ASN A 106 -6.38 -3.88 12.49
N ARG A 107 -5.67 -2.98 13.19
CA ARG A 107 -6.28 -1.87 13.90
C ARG A 107 -6.24 -0.60 13.05
N PRO A 108 -7.29 0.24 13.06
CA PRO A 108 -7.26 1.52 12.37
C PRO A 108 -6.08 2.39 12.82
N ILE A 109 -5.36 2.96 11.86
CA ILE A 109 -4.28 3.91 12.17
C ILE A 109 -4.89 5.28 12.45
N ALA A 110 -4.71 5.78 13.67
CA ALA A 110 -5.16 7.11 14.06
C ALA A 110 -4.52 8.19 13.17
N ASN A 111 -5.24 9.29 12.91
CA ASN A 111 -4.77 10.40 12.07
C ASN A 111 -4.36 9.98 10.64
N SER A 112 -4.92 8.90 10.11
CA SER A 112 -4.80 8.52 8.70
C SER A 112 -6.09 8.86 7.94
N ASN A 113 -5.98 9.14 6.65
CA ASN A 113 -7.13 9.46 5.81
C ASN A 113 -6.85 9.17 4.33
N VAL A 114 -7.90 8.80 3.59
CA VAL A 114 -7.93 8.81 2.12
C VAL A 114 -8.67 10.07 1.67
N SER A 115 -7.90 11.04 1.19
CA SER A 115 -8.43 12.35 0.77
C SER A 115 -9.03 12.34 -0.63
N TYR A 116 -8.69 11.35 -1.46
CA TYR A 116 -9.12 11.31 -2.84
C TYR A 116 -9.21 9.89 -3.40
N THR A 117 -10.35 9.55 -3.99
CA THR A 117 -10.53 8.35 -4.81
C THR A 117 -10.96 8.82 -6.19
N SER A 118 -10.17 8.57 -7.24
CA SER A 118 -10.49 9.13 -8.54
C SER A 118 -9.90 8.38 -9.71
N GLN A 119 -10.55 8.58 -10.85
CA GLN A 119 -10.19 8.05 -12.16
C GLN A 119 -9.71 9.12 -13.12
N SER A 120 -9.92 10.41 -12.78
CA SER A 120 -9.58 11.51 -13.67
C SER A 120 -8.08 11.58 -13.96
N MET A 121 -7.24 11.00 -13.10
CA MET A 121 -5.78 11.00 -13.23
C MET A 121 -5.19 9.72 -13.82
N TYR A 122 -5.96 8.62 -13.93
CA TYR A 122 -5.43 7.29 -14.31
C TYR A 122 -6.06 6.74 -15.59
N TRP A 123 -5.50 5.68 -16.16
CA TRP A 123 -6.07 5.03 -17.35
C TRP A 123 -7.44 4.39 -17.06
N GLY A 124 -8.22 4.12 -18.11
CA GLY A 124 -9.57 3.55 -17.97
C GLY A 124 -9.59 2.18 -17.29
N ASP A 125 -8.51 1.41 -17.37
CA ASP A 125 -8.34 0.11 -16.70
C ASP A 125 -7.79 0.21 -15.26
N GLU A 126 -7.57 1.43 -14.76
CA GLU A 126 -6.93 1.71 -13.48
C GLU A 126 -7.85 2.48 -12.53
N PHE A 127 -7.64 2.25 -11.23
CA PHE A 127 -8.30 2.98 -10.16
C PHE A 127 -7.25 3.46 -9.17
N GLY A 128 -7.32 4.72 -8.75
CA GLY A 128 -6.32 5.27 -7.85
C GLY A 128 -6.90 5.94 -6.62
N LEU A 129 -6.09 5.85 -5.56
CA LEU A 129 -6.35 6.30 -4.21
C LEU A 129 -5.21 7.19 -3.77
N ARG A 130 -5.52 8.29 -3.08
CA ARG A 130 -4.52 9.13 -2.43
C ARG A 130 -4.93 9.44 -1.02
N GLY A 131 -3.95 9.48 -0.15
CA GLY A 131 -4.17 9.69 1.27
C GLY A 131 -2.87 9.91 2.01
N TYR A 132 -2.98 9.87 3.33
CA TYR A 132 -1.86 9.99 4.23
C TYR A 132 -2.04 9.14 5.48
N LEU A 133 -0.93 8.85 6.14
CA LEU A 133 -0.86 8.25 7.46
C LEU A 133 0.28 8.91 8.26
N PRO A 134 0.22 8.91 9.61
CA PRO A 134 1.22 9.59 10.42
C PRO A 134 2.59 8.93 10.31
N VAL A 135 3.64 9.72 10.45
CA VAL A 135 5.02 9.21 10.55
C VAL A 135 5.24 8.46 11.87
N GLU A 136 4.61 8.91 12.95
CA GLU A 136 4.77 8.33 14.29
C GLU A 136 4.41 6.83 14.32
N GLY A 137 5.39 6.00 14.68
CA GLY A 137 5.23 4.54 14.71
C GLY A 137 5.37 3.86 13.34
N PHE A 138 5.75 4.63 12.32
CA PHE A 138 5.98 4.23 10.93
C PHE A 138 7.19 4.99 10.35
N ASP A 139 8.17 5.34 11.19
CA ASP A 139 9.28 6.22 10.82
C ASP A 139 10.15 5.62 9.71
N LYS A 140 10.25 4.28 9.67
CA LYS A 140 11.03 3.51 8.68
C LYS A 140 10.18 2.94 7.54
N LEU A 141 8.91 3.36 7.43
CA LEU A 141 7.98 2.84 6.44
C LEU A 141 8.53 2.97 5.02
N THR A 142 8.52 1.86 4.29
CA THR A 142 8.79 1.84 2.86
C THR A 142 7.56 1.35 2.08
N VAL A 143 7.60 1.46 0.76
CA VAL A 143 6.55 0.92 -0.11
C VAL A 143 6.34 -0.59 0.10
N ARG A 144 7.38 -1.33 0.51
CA ARG A 144 7.30 -2.78 0.75
C ARG A 144 6.55 -3.16 2.03
N ASP A 145 6.35 -2.17 2.89
CA ASP A 145 5.68 -2.33 4.18
C ASP A 145 4.19 -1.95 4.09
N LEU A 146 3.71 -1.70 2.86
CA LEU A 146 2.31 -1.44 2.54
C LEU A 146 1.72 -2.63 1.79
N ASP A 147 0.76 -3.30 2.42
CA ASP A 147 -0.06 -4.33 1.80
C ASP A 147 -1.41 -3.74 1.38
N ILE A 148 -1.84 -4.04 0.16
CA ILE A 148 -3.09 -3.53 -0.41
C ILE A 148 -3.98 -4.72 -0.73
N THR A 149 -5.12 -4.79 -0.06
CA THR A 149 -6.15 -5.78 -0.35
C THR A 149 -7.43 -5.11 -0.84
N ILE A 150 -8.12 -5.80 -1.74
CA ILE A 150 -9.40 -5.42 -2.30
C ILE A 150 -10.33 -6.61 -2.11
N ASN A 151 -11.43 -6.41 -1.39
CA ASN A 151 -12.42 -7.46 -1.08
C ASN A 151 -11.76 -8.72 -0.49
N HIS A 152 -10.84 -8.52 0.46
CA HIS A 152 -10.08 -9.57 1.15
C HIS A 152 -9.06 -10.34 0.30
N MET A 153 -8.75 -9.88 -0.90
CA MET A 153 -7.71 -10.45 -1.77
C MET A 153 -6.61 -9.42 -2.01
N TYR A 154 -5.35 -9.86 -2.10
CA TYR A 154 -4.24 -8.97 -2.47
C TYR A 154 -4.47 -8.39 -3.86
N ALA A 155 -4.32 -7.06 -3.98
CA ALA A 155 -4.32 -6.40 -5.28
C ALA A 155 -3.15 -6.96 -6.12
N PHE A 156 -3.38 -7.19 -7.40
CA PHE A 156 -2.33 -7.72 -8.27
C PHE A 156 -1.39 -6.58 -8.67
N ALA A 157 -0.15 -6.64 -8.17
CA ALA A 157 0.93 -5.71 -8.50
C ALA A 157 0.51 -4.23 -8.45
N PRO A 158 -0.01 -3.74 -7.30
CA PRO A 158 -0.38 -2.34 -7.16
C PRO A 158 0.85 -1.45 -7.34
N ARG A 159 0.67 -0.29 -7.98
CA ARG A 159 1.69 0.75 -7.98
C ARG A 159 1.49 1.62 -6.76
N VAL A 160 2.52 1.76 -5.96
CA VAL A 160 2.48 2.50 -4.71
C VAL A 160 3.59 3.53 -4.71
N TYR A 161 3.21 4.77 -4.50
CA TYR A 161 4.12 5.89 -4.31
C TYR A 161 3.99 6.37 -2.88
N LEU A 162 5.12 6.59 -2.22
CA LEU A 162 5.17 7.01 -0.83
C LEU A 162 6.12 8.20 -0.73
N THR A 163 5.68 9.28 -0.11
CA THR A 163 6.46 10.51 0.05
C THR A 163 6.27 11.07 1.44
N ARG A 164 7.36 11.52 2.08
CA ARG A 164 7.30 12.16 3.39
C ARG A 164 7.01 13.64 3.24
N SER A 165 6.06 14.16 4.00
CA SER A 165 5.79 15.60 4.11
C SER A 165 5.45 15.96 5.55
N GLY A 166 6.38 16.65 6.22
CA GLY A 166 6.25 16.95 7.64
C GLY A 166 6.06 15.69 8.48
N ASN A 167 4.95 15.65 9.22
CA ASN A 167 4.59 14.56 10.13
C ASN A 167 3.76 13.45 9.47
N ASN A 168 3.58 13.51 8.14
CA ASN A 168 2.77 12.55 7.40
C ASN A 168 3.58 11.84 6.31
N TRP A 169 3.26 10.58 6.12
CA TRP A 169 3.52 9.86 4.88
C TRP A 169 2.32 10.06 3.96
N ASN A 170 2.53 10.72 2.81
CA ASN A 170 1.54 10.77 1.74
C ASN A 170 1.73 9.58 0.82
N PHE A 171 0.64 8.92 0.48
CA PHE A 171 0.65 7.80 -0.45
C PHE A 171 -0.27 8.04 -1.65
N GLU A 172 0.12 7.44 -2.77
CA GLU A 172 -0.70 7.26 -3.96
C GLU A 172 -0.64 5.79 -4.35
N ILE A 173 -1.81 5.14 -4.44
CA ILE A 173 -1.94 3.72 -4.76
C ILE A 173 -2.77 3.62 -6.04
N VAL A 174 -2.26 2.89 -7.03
CA VAL A 174 -2.96 2.59 -8.28
C VAL A 174 -3.12 1.09 -8.42
N VAL A 175 -4.35 0.65 -8.59
CA VAL A 175 -4.71 -0.77 -8.76
C VAL A 175 -5.36 -1.00 -10.12
N LYS A 176 -5.40 -2.26 -10.55
CA LYS A 176 -6.11 -2.66 -11.76
C LYS A 176 -7.58 -2.93 -11.44
N ARG A 177 -8.48 -2.47 -12.32
CA ARG A 177 -9.92 -2.64 -12.15
C ARG A 177 -10.41 -4.08 -12.14
N ARG A 178 -9.67 -4.99 -12.77
CA ARG A 178 -9.94 -6.43 -12.71
C ARG A 178 -9.91 -7.01 -11.29
N ASP A 179 -9.24 -6.33 -10.36
CA ASP A 179 -9.19 -6.72 -8.95
C ASP A 179 -10.42 -6.18 -8.18
N MET A 180 -11.23 -5.34 -8.83
CA MET A 180 -12.46 -4.75 -8.28
C MET A 180 -13.70 -5.49 -8.80
N GLN A 181 -14.73 -5.56 -7.94
CA GLN A 181 -16.05 -6.04 -8.30
C GLN A 181 -16.87 -4.95 -9.01
N SER A 182 -17.61 -5.36 -10.03
CA SER A 182 -18.43 -4.49 -10.89
C SER A 182 -19.81 -4.16 -10.32
N MET A 183 -20.44 -5.02 -9.52
CA MET A 183 -21.87 -4.90 -9.16
C MET A 183 -22.16 -4.24 -7.80
N PHE A 184 -21.18 -4.16 -6.90
CA PHE A 184 -21.41 -3.81 -5.50
C PHE A 184 -20.52 -2.64 -5.03
N SER A 185 -20.19 -2.66 -3.75
CA SER A 185 -19.10 -1.88 -3.17
C SER A 185 -17.80 -2.68 -3.18
N ASN A 186 -16.69 -1.96 -3.25
CA ASN A 186 -15.36 -2.52 -3.07
C ASN A 186 -14.80 -2.04 -1.73
N ARG A 187 -14.25 -2.95 -0.94
CA ARG A 187 -13.54 -2.63 0.30
C ARG A 187 -12.04 -2.73 0.06
N PHE A 188 -11.36 -1.61 0.21
CA PHE A 188 -9.91 -1.52 0.16
C PHE A 188 -9.37 -1.48 1.58
N GLU A 189 -8.34 -2.26 1.83
CA GLU A 189 -7.58 -2.20 3.08
C GLU A 189 -6.12 -1.94 2.74
N ILE A 190 -5.60 -0.83 3.25
CA ILE A 190 -4.20 -0.44 3.15
C ILE A 190 -3.59 -0.76 4.50
N THR A 191 -2.83 -1.84 4.58
CA THR A 191 -2.19 -2.28 5.81
C THR A 191 -0.75 -1.79 5.81
N ALA A 192 -0.40 -0.95 6.77
CA ALA A 192 0.96 -0.48 6.97
C ALA A 192 1.60 -1.25 8.13
N ARG A 193 2.78 -1.82 7.90
CA ARG A 193 3.56 -2.45 8.96
C ARG A 193 4.14 -1.38 9.88
N ARG A 194 3.86 -1.48 11.18
CA ARG A 194 4.48 -0.60 12.17
C ARG A 194 5.97 -0.87 12.27
N ASP A 195 6.70 0.18 12.61
CA ASP A 195 8.08 0.01 13.06
C ASP A 195 8.08 -0.97 14.24
N PRO A 196 9.01 -1.95 14.29
CA PRO A 196 9.06 -2.91 15.37
C PRO A 196 9.18 -2.15 16.69
N VAL A 197 8.09 -2.18 17.47
CA VAL A 197 8.12 -1.76 18.86
C VAL A 197 8.89 -2.86 19.56
N THR A 198 10.16 -2.62 19.88
CA THR A 198 10.79 -3.37 20.97
C THR A 198 10.00 -3.02 22.21
N GLU A 199 8.93 -3.78 22.51
CA GLU A 199 8.35 -3.75 23.83
C GLU A 199 9.51 -3.97 24.80
N PRO A 200 9.73 -3.08 25.78
CA PRO A 200 10.74 -3.33 26.80
C PRO A 200 10.44 -4.69 27.40
N ALA A 201 11.47 -5.53 27.58
CA ALA A 201 11.32 -6.77 28.32
C ALA A 201 10.57 -6.51 29.65
N PRO A 202 9.83 -7.49 30.20
CA PRO A 202 9.16 -7.35 31.48
C PRO A 202 10.06 -6.69 32.52
N ALA A 203 9.51 -5.84 33.40
CA ALA A 203 10.30 -5.06 34.35
C ALA A 203 11.32 -5.92 35.14
N ALA A 204 10.93 -7.12 35.53
CA ALA A 204 11.80 -8.08 36.20
C ALA A 204 13.02 -8.50 35.36
N GLU A 205 12.87 -8.65 34.04
CA GLU A 205 13.95 -8.99 33.11
C GLU A 205 14.90 -7.81 32.88
N LEU A 206 14.39 -6.59 32.79
CA LEU A 206 15.24 -5.39 32.67
C LEU A 206 16.09 -5.18 33.92
N VAL A 207 15.50 -5.37 35.11
CA VAL A 207 16.21 -5.31 36.38
C VAL A 207 17.20 -6.46 36.50
N ALA A 208 16.85 -7.67 36.07
CA ALA A 208 17.77 -8.80 36.03
C ALA A 208 18.94 -8.55 35.08
N MET A 209 18.72 -7.94 33.93
CA MET A 209 19.76 -7.56 32.98
C MET A 209 20.70 -6.49 33.56
N ALA A 210 20.17 -5.52 34.31
CA ALA A 210 21.00 -4.56 35.04
C ALA A 210 21.87 -5.24 36.12
N ARG A 211 21.33 -6.24 36.83
CA ARG A 211 22.10 -7.05 37.81
C ARG A 211 23.18 -7.88 37.12
N ASP A 212 22.84 -8.57 36.03
CA ASP A 212 23.77 -9.38 35.25
C ASP A 212 24.89 -8.53 34.63
N TYR A 213 24.59 -7.30 34.20
CA TYR A 213 25.60 -6.34 33.78
C TYR A 213 26.61 -6.02 34.89
N VAL A 214 26.15 -5.78 36.13
CA VAL A 214 27.06 -5.53 37.27
C VAL A 214 27.87 -6.76 37.64
N GLU A 215 27.25 -7.94 37.60
CA GLU A 215 27.94 -9.20 37.87
C GLU A 215 29.01 -9.49 36.83
N ASN A 216 28.68 -9.38 35.54
CA ASN A 216 29.63 -9.59 34.44
C ASN A 216 30.76 -8.55 34.45
N MET A 217 30.49 -7.31 34.84
CA MET A 217 31.52 -6.28 35.01
C MET A 217 32.47 -6.65 36.15
N THR A 218 31.94 -7.16 37.27
CA THR A 218 32.75 -7.59 38.41
C THR A 218 33.60 -8.81 38.05
N ARG A 219 33.03 -9.79 37.35
CA ARG A 219 33.75 -10.96 36.83
C ARG A 219 34.85 -10.55 35.85
N ALA A 220 34.58 -9.60 34.95
CA ALA A 220 35.55 -9.13 33.97
C ALA A 220 36.78 -8.46 34.61
N THR A 221 36.63 -7.80 35.77
CA THR A 221 37.76 -7.20 36.50
C THR A 221 38.57 -8.22 37.31
N GLN A 222 37.99 -9.38 37.64
CA GLN A 222 38.63 -10.42 38.46
C GLN A 222 39.28 -11.52 37.62
N THR A 223 38.74 -11.81 36.44
CA THR A 223 39.24 -12.84 35.54
C THR A 223 40.58 -12.47 34.92
N ARG A 224 41.49 -13.44 34.83
CA ARG A 224 42.80 -13.33 34.15
C ARG A 224 42.86 -14.04 32.80
N ASN A 225 41.79 -14.72 32.40
CA ASN A 225 41.67 -15.41 31.13
C ASN A 225 41.21 -14.44 30.02
N GLN A 226 42.04 -14.28 28.99
CA GLN A 226 41.76 -13.35 27.89
C GLN A 226 40.53 -13.70 27.06
N GLU A 227 40.26 -14.99 26.83
CA GLU A 227 39.08 -15.41 26.05
C GLU A 227 37.79 -15.13 26.81
N GLU A 228 37.81 -15.36 28.13
CA GLU A 228 36.68 -15.09 29.00
C GLU A 228 36.42 -13.58 29.15
N ILE A 229 37.47 -12.76 29.20
CA ILE A 229 37.35 -11.29 29.18
C ILE A 229 36.61 -10.82 27.93
N ILE A 230 36.93 -11.35 26.75
CA ILE A 230 36.27 -10.97 25.48
C ILE A 230 34.78 -11.34 25.51
N ILE A 231 34.44 -12.54 26.00
CA ILE A 231 33.04 -12.98 26.12
C ILE A 231 32.27 -12.05 27.06
N LEU A 232 32.86 -11.70 28.21
CA LEU A 232 32.24 -10.81 29.18
C LEU A 232 32.07 -9.39 28.63
N GLN A 233 33.05 -8.87 27.88
CA GLN A 233 32.93 -7.57 27.20
C GLN A 233 31.76 -7.55 26.20
N ASN A 234 31.63 -8.56 25.36
CA ASN A 234 30.51 -8.66 24.41
C ASN A 234 29.14 -8.70 25.12
N ARG A 235 29.05 -9.41 26.25
CA ARG A 235 27.81 -9.45 27.07
C ARG A 235 27.49 -8.10 27.69
N LEU A 236 28.51 -7.39 28.19
CA LEU A 236 28.37 -6.05 28.75
C LEU A 236 27.88 -5.06 27.69
N GLU A 237 28.50 -5.05 26.51
CA GLU A 237 28.10 -4.19 25.39
C GLU A 237 26.67 -4.47 24.93
N SER A 238 26.31 -5.75 24.78
CA SER A 238 24.96 -6.16 24.37
C SER A 238 23.90 -5.74 25.38
N SER A 239 24.15 -5.96 26.68
CA SER A 239 23.22 -5.59 27.76
C SER A 239 23.08 -4.06 27.87
N ALA A 240 24.20 -3.33 27.77
CA ALA A 240 24.20 -1.88 27.78
C ALA A 240 23.42 -1.29 26.60
N ALA A 241 23.66 -1.79 25.38
CA ALA A 241 22.96 -1.35 24.18
C ALA A 241 21.45 -1.58 24.27
N TYR A 242 21.03 -2.76 24.74
CA TYR A 242 19.62 -3.05 24.91
C TYR A 242 18.96 -2.14 25.94
N LEU A 243 19.54 -2.03 27.15
CA LEU A 243 19.02 -1.15 28.21
C LEU A 243 18.90 0.30 27.73
N LEU A 244 19.91 0.83 27.02
CA LEU A 244 19.87 2.19 26.45
C LEU A 244 18.72 2.38 25.45
N SER A 245 18.45 1.37 24.60
CA SER A 245 17.44 1.46 23.55
C SER A 245 15.99 1.50 24.07
N VAL A 246 15.72 0.84 25.20
CA VAL A 246 14.36 0.70 25.75
C VAL A 246 14.07 1.61 26.96
N PHE A 247 15.09 2.26 27.52
CA PHE A 247 14.98 2.98 28.79
C PHE A 247 13.95 4.12 28.79
N ALA A 248 13.89 4.92 27.72
CA ALA A 248 12.96 6.04 27.61
C ALA A 248 11.49 5.59 27.60
N ALA A 249 11.22 4.44 26.98
CA ALA A 249 9.89 3.82 26.89
C ALA A 249 9.50 3.03 28.16
N THR A 250 10.43 2.80 29.08
CA THR A 250 10.21 2.01 30.31
C THR A 250 9.46 2.83 31.37
N SER A 251 8.70 2.19 32.27
CA SER A 251 7.99 2.88 33.37
C SER A 251 8.94 3.63 34.33
N SER A 252 8.45 4.67 35.01
CA SER A 252 9.26 5.45 35.96
C SER A 252 9.79 4.61 37.14
N ASP A 253 8.97 3.69 37.63
CA ASP A 253 9.33 2.81 38.76
C ASP A 253 10.44 1.85 38.35
N THR A 254 10.30 1.21 37.18
CA THR A 254 11.31 0.29 36.63
C THR A 254 12.62 1.03 36.30
N ARG A 255 12.56 2.25 35.74
CA ARG A 255 13.76 3.08 35.53
C ARG A 255 14.50 3.36 36.83
N SER A 256 13.77 3.66 37.91
CA SER A 256 14.34 3.93 39.23
C SER A 256 15.03 2.69 39.80
N GLU A 257 14.43 1.50 39.63
CA GLU A 257 14.99 0.23 40.08
C GLU A 257 16.26 -0.17 39.29
N ILE A 258 16.27 0.03 37.97
CA ILE A 258 17.45 -0.17 37.12
C ILE A 258 18.60 0.75 37.58
N LEU A 259 18.31 2.04 37.79
CA LEU A 259 19.33 3.01 38.24
C LEU A 259 19.85 2.73 39.65
N ALA A 260 19.03 2.18 40.54
CA ALA A 260 19.45 1.75 41.87
C ALA A 260 20.37 0.52 41.84
N THR A 261 20.27 -0.31 40.79
CA THR A 261 21.08 -1.50 40.60
C THR A 261 22.50 -1.17 40.10
N LEU A 262 22.65 -0.11 39.30
CA LEU A 262 23.93 0.24 38.67
C LEU A 262 24.81 1.12 39.59
N PRO A 263 26.14 0.89 39.66
CA PRO A 263 27.06 1.76 40.39
C PRO A 263 27.02 3.20 39.88
N ALA A 264 27.05 4.17 40.79
CA ALA A 264 26.81 5.57 40.44
C ALA A 264 27.81 6.17 39.44
N ASP A 265 29.04 5.65 39.41
CA ASP A 265 30.11 6.08 38.51
C ASP A 265 30.23 5.24 37.22
N ASN A 266 29.35 4.27 37.00
CA ASN A 266 29.37 3.44 35.80
C ASN A 266 28.97 4.26 34.55
N PRO A 267 29.66 4.10 33.40
CA PRO A 267 29.29 4.76 32.15
C PRO A 267 27.84 4.55 31.73
N LEU A 268 27.31 3.32 31.86
CA LEU A 268 25.91 3.00 31.56
C LEU A 268 24.96 3.76 32.49
N ALA A 269 25.25 3.81 33.79
CA ALA A 269 24.44 4.55 34.76
C ALA A 269 24.37 6.05 34.43
N ARG A 270 25.50 6.64 34.00
CA ARG A 270 25.56 8.04 33.56
C ARG A 270 24.69 8.28 32.33
N SER A 271 24.82 7.44 31.30
CA SER A 271 24.00 7.53 30.09
C SER A 271 22.50 7.39 30.36
N LEU A 272 22.10 6.42 31.20
CA LEU A 272 20.69 6.24 31.57
C LEU A 272 20.14 7.42 32.39
N ARG A 273 20.94 8.01 33.29
CA ARG A 273 20.55 9.23 34.00
C ARG A 273 20.37 10.42 33.07
N SER A 274 21.23 10.58 32.06
CA SER A 274 21.09 11.62 31.04
C SER A 274 19.78 11.47 30.25
N ILE A 275 19.44 10.24 29.84
CA ILE A 275 18.15 9.94 29.21
C ILE A 275 17.00 10.27 30.18
N ASN A 276 17.08 9.86 31.45
CA ASN A 276 16.05 10.14 32.44
C ASN A 276 15.83 11.64 32.67
N GLN A 277 16.91 12.41 32.72
CA GLN A 277 16.85 13.86 32.88
C GLN A 277 16.22 14.53 31.65
N PHE A 278 16.58 14.07 30.45
CA PHE A 278 15.96 14.56 29.22
C PHE A 278 14.45 14.30 29.22
N GLU A 279 14.02 13.07 29.51
CA GLU A 279 12.60 12.70 29.59
C GLU A 279 11.83 13.52 30.64
N ASN A 280 12.44 13.79 31.80
CA ASN A 280 11.79 14.60 32.83
C ASN A 280 11.67 16.09 32.46
N LEU A 281 12.53 16.60 31.58
CA LEU A 281 12.47 17.99 31.10
C LEU A 281 11.48 18.19 29.95
N HIS A 282 11.04 17.11 29.29
CA HIS A 282 10.19 17.14 28.09
C HIS A 282 8.81 16.49 28.31
N LYS A 283 8.45 16.24 29.57
CA LYS A 283 7.07 15.96 30.01
C LYS A 283 6.35 17.24 30.35
#